data_AF-A0A966VYJ7-F1
#
_entry.id   AF-A0A966VYJ7-F1
#
_cell.length_a   1.000
_cell.length_b   1.000
_cell.length_c   1.000
_cell.angle_alpha   90.00
_cell.angle_beta   90.00
_cell.angle_gamma   90.00
#
_symmetry.space_group_name_H-M   'P 1'
#
loop_
_entity.id
_entity.type
_entity.pdbx_description
1 polymer ?
#
loop_
_entity_poly.entity_id
_entity_poly.type
_entity_poly.pdbx_seq_one_letter_code
_entity_poly.pdbx_strand_id
1 'polypeptide(L)'
;MRILLALIASAPLLAAAGPGDTAVVVYNSALADSKTVASHYSTARAVPTNQVIGLPLPNSETMTRKEFRDLLQEPLLKALTERGLWKLRDDATSRAFNLTNPPAVTESPIRYAVLCLGVPLKILRDDALTEPGAEKLQPELRRNEAAVDSELALLPLAAGHHPLISALPNRNYAATNPAALHPTNGLLLLARLDGPTVAIAHGLVDKAMQAEREGLWGRAYFDARGLRDGPYSIGDEWLRRAAETTRRYGLETTLDDEPATFSAGFPLSQAALYAGWYDGGISGPFAREKVEFMPGAVAYHQPRQAPQPAAG
;
A
#
# COMPACT_ATOMS: atom_id res chain seq x y z
N MET A 1 50.63 15.68 -36.29
CA MET A 1 50.26 16.07 -34.91
C MET A 1 48.78 15.79 -34.73
N ARG A 2 48.48 14.71 -33.98
CA ARG A 2 47.21 14.31 -33.32
C ARG A 2 45.92 14.21 -34.15
N ILE A 3 45.66 12.98 -34.61
CA ILE A 3 44.34 12.43 -34.94
C ILE A 3 43.57 12.25 -33.61
N LEU A 4 42.41 12.88 -33.48
CA LEU A 4 41.52 12.71 -32.32
C LEU A 4 40.50 11.61 -32.65
N LEU A 5 40.74 10.38 -32.16
CA LEU A 5 39.72 9.33 -32.15
C LEU A 5 38.69 9.65 -31.06
N ALA A 6 37.45 9.93 -31.47
CA ALA A 6 36.31 9.94 -30.57
C ALA A 6 35.87 8.50 -30.30
N LEU A 7 36.25 7.94 -29.14
CA LEU A 7 35.63 6.72 -28.62
C LEU A 7 34.21 7.05 -28.17
N ILE A 8 33.22 6.67 -28.97
CA ILE A 8 31.82 6.57 -28.52
C ILE A 8 31.77 5.34 -27.62
N ALA A 9 31.81 5.56 -26.30
CA ALA A 9 31.53 4.52 -25.33
C ALA A 9 30.04 4.18 -25.42
N SER A 10 29.71 3.11 -26.13
CA SER A 10 28.42 2.45 -26.04
C SER A 10 28.30 1.82 -24.66
N ALA A 11 27.89 2.61 -23.67
CA ALA A 11 27.38 2.08 -22.42
C ALA A 11 26.17 1.20 -22.79
N PRO A 12 26.13 -0.09 -22.40
CA PRO A 12 24.92 -0.85 -22.55
C PRO A 12 23.83 -0.10 -21.77
N LEU A 13 22.70 0.19 -22.41
CA LEU A 13 21.46 0.39 -21.66
C LEU A 13 21.25 -0.91 -20.89
N LEU A 14 21.78 -0.98 -19.67
CA LEU A 14 21.12 -1.69 -18.61
C LEU A 14 19.74 -1.02 -18.56
N ALA A 15 18.76 -1.64 -19.20
CA ALA A 15 17.38 -1.41 -18.88
C ALA A 15 17.31 -1.59 -17.36
N ALA A 16 17.31 -0.48 -16.63
CA ALA A 16 16.94 -0.49 -15.24
C ALA A 16 15.59 -1.22 -15.23
N ALA A 17 15.54 -2.39 -14.59
CA ALA A 17 14.34 -3.21 -14.53
C ALA A 17 13.15 -2.27 -14.33
N GLY A 18 12.20 -2.30 -15.26
CA GLY A 18 11.08 -1.39 -15.20
C GLY A 18 10.36 -1.60 -13.86
N PRO A 19 9.66 -0.60 -13.30
CA PRO A 19 8.88 -0.80 -12.08
C PRO A 19 7.99 -2.06 -12.13
N GLY A 20 7.51 -2.42 -13.34
CA GLY A 20 6.68 -3.58 -13.59
C GLY A 20 7.32 -4.95 -13.38
N ASP A 21 8.65 -5.11 -13.52
CA ASP A 21 9.32 -6.42 -13.34
C ASP A 21 9.30 -6.89 -11.88
N THR A 22 9.08 -5.95 -10.96
CA THR A 22 9.03 -6.18 -9.51
C THR A 22 7.61 -6.22 -8.95
N ALA A 23 6.60 -6.19 -9.82
CA ALA A 23 5.21 -6.04 -9.43
C ALA A 23 4.36 -7.23 -9.87
N VAL A 24 3.75 -7.94 -8.92
CA VAL A 24 2.67 -8.88 -9.22
C VAL A 24 1.33 -8.14 -9.23
N VAL A 25 0.52 -8.36 -10.25
CA VAL A 25 -0.80 -7.75 -10.41
C VAL A 25 -1.86 -8.81 -10.12
N VAL A 26 -2.73 -8.56 -9.15
CA VAL A 26 -3.79 -9.48 -8.73
C VAL A 26 -5.14 -8.84 -9.04
N TYR A 27 -5.98 -9.57 -9.78
CA TYR A 27 -7.30 -9.10 -10.16
C TYR A 27 -8.37 -10.16 -9.92
N ASN A 28 -9.61 -9.71 -9.75
CA ASN A 28 -10.76 -10.58 -9.63
C ASN A 28 -11.19 -11.08 -11.03
N SER A 29 -10.87 -12.33 -11.35
CA SER A 29 -11.23 -12.95 -12.63
C SER A 29 -12.73 -13.18 -12.81
N ALA A 30 -13.52 -13.14 -11.74
CA ALA A 30 -14.99 -13.20 -11.82
C ALA A 30 -15.62 -11.85 -12.24
N LEU A 31 -14.83 -10.78 -12.30
CA LEU A 31 -15.26 -9.44 -12.70
C LEU A 31 -14.47 -8.96 -13.93
N ALA A 32 -15.15 -8.82 -15.06
CA ALA A 32 -14.52 -8.39 -16.33
C ALA A 32 -13.81 -7.03 -16.17
N ASP A 33 -14.42 -6.10 -15.44
CA ASP A 33 -13.89 -4.78 -15.12
C ASP A 33 -12.57 -4.83 -14.33
N SER A 34 -12.40 -5.82 -13.45
CA SER A 34 -11.13 -6.00 -12.73
C SER A 34 -9.99 -6.36 -13.70
N LYS A 35 -10.29 -7.22 -14.68
CA LYS A 35 -9.34 -7.65 -15.70
C LYS A 35 -8.91 -6.52 -16.61
N THR A 36 -9.82 -5.62 -16.98
CA THR A 36 -9.49 -4.45 -17.81
C THR A 36 -8.54 -3.51 -17.05
N VAL A 37 -8.82 -3.20 -15.78
CA VAL A 37 -7.96 -2.39 -14.91
C VAL A 37 -6.56 -3.01 -14.79
N ALA A 38 -6.48 -4.31 -14.53
CA ALA A 38 -5.21 -5.03 -14.44
C ALA A 38 -4.42 -4.98 -15.75
N SER A 39 -5.10 -5.23 -16.87
CA SER A 39 -4.48 -5.22 -18.20
C SER A 39 -3.95 -3.82 -18.58
N HIS A 40 -4.69 -2.77 -18.21
CA HIS A 40 -4.26 -1.38 -18.41
C HIS A 40 -3.00 -1.04 -17.61
N TYR A 41 -2.99 -1.36 -16.31
CA TYR A 41 -1.81 -1.17 -15.45
C TYR A 41 -0.61 -1.96 -15.96
N SER A 42 -0.80 -3.26 -16.25
CA SER A 42 0.28 -4.13 -16.73
C SER A 42 0.87 -3.65 -18.05
N THR A 43 0.04 -3.16 -18.97
CA THR A 43 0.51 -2.59 -20.24
C THR A 43 1.29 -1.29 -20.00
N ALA A 44 0.75 -0.38 -19.20
CA ALA A 44 1.38 0.91 -18.91
C ALA A 44 2.73 0.78 -18.21
N ARG A 45 2.89 -0.24 -17.35
CA ARG A 45 4.11 -0.49 -16.56
C ARG A 45 5.02 -1.58 -17.13
N ALA A 46 4.66 -2.16 -18.28
CA ALA A 46 5.33 -3.31 -18.88
C ALA A 46 5.51 -4.49 -17.90
N VAL A 47 4.48 -4.77 -17.08
CA VAL A 47 4.48 -5.92 -16.16
C VAL A 47 4.50 -7.22 -16.97
N PRO A 48 5.44 -8.15 -16.71
CA PRO A 48 5.49 -9.43 -17.41
C PRO A 48 4.18 -10.23 -17.26
N THR A 49 3.76 -10.94 -18.31
CA THR A 49 2.46 -11.65 -18.32
C THR A 49 2.38 -12.74 -17.26
N ASN A 50 3.49 -13.37 -16.90
CA ASN A 50 3.54 -14.33 -15.80
C ASN A 50 3.33 -13.68 -14.42
N GLN A 51 3.45 -12.35 -14.29
CA GLN A 51 3.18 -11.60 -13.05
C GLN A 51 1.74 -11.10 -12.95
N VAL A 52 0.87 -11.39 -13.93
CA VAL A 52 -0.55 -11.02 -13.89
C VAL A 52 -1.39 -12.24 -13.50
N ILE A 53 -2.05 -12.17 -12.34
CA ILE A 53 -2.73 -13.29 -11.70
C ILE A 53 -4.21 -12.94 -11.52
N GLY A 54 -5.09 -13.71 -12.17
CA GLY A 54 -6.53 -13.62 -11.98
C GLY A 54 -7.02 -14.72 -11.05
N LEU A 55 -7.77 -14.35 -10.02
CA LEU A 55 -8.36 -15.28 -9.06
C LEU A 55 -9.89 -15.10 -9.01
N PRO A 56 -10.70 -16.17 -8.90
CA PRO A 56 -12.15 -16.06 -8.88
C PRO A 56 -12.62 -15.64 -7.50
N LEU A 57 -12.66 -14.32 -7.25
CA LEU A 57 -12.98 -13.75 -5.94
C LEU A 57 -14.46 -13.33 -5.86
N PRO A 58 -15.05 -13.22 -4.65
CA PRO A 58 -16.39 -12.69 -4.48
C PRO A 58 -16.54 -11.28 -5.05
N ASN A 59 -17.70 -10.99 -5.64
CA ASN A 59 -18.06 -9.66 -6.15
C ASN A 59 -18.58 -8.74 -5.03
N SER A 60 -17.85 -8.66 -3.92
CA SER A 60 -18.16 -7.83 -2.76
C SER A 60 -16.88 -7.27 -2.13
N GLU A 61 -16.99 -6.14 -1.42
CA GLU A 61 -15.86 -5.57 -0.68
C GLU A 61 -15.40 -6.44 0.50
N THR A 62 -16.24 -7.41 0.90
CA THR A 62 -15.98 -8.31 2.02
C THR A 62 -15.82 -9.74 1.54
N MET A 63 -15.02 -10.53 2.25
CA MET A 63 -14.95 -11.98 2.11
C MET A 63 -14.82 -12.65 3.47
N THR A 64 -15.29 -13.88 3.60
CA THR A 64 -15.10 -14.70 4.81
C THR A 64 -13.63 -15.12 4.95
N ARG A 65 -13.22 -15.51 6.16
CA ARG A 65 -11.87 -16.04 6.41
C ARG A 65 -11.57 -17.28 5.58
N LYS A 66 -12.56 -18.15 5.39
CA LYS A 66 -12.48 -19.33 4.52
C LYS A 66 -12.25 -18.94 3.06
N GLU A 67 -13.04 -18.01 2.53
CA GLU A 67 -12.85 -17.52 1.15
C GLU A 67 -11.49 -16.85 0.98
N PHE A 68 -11.03 -16.07 1.96
CA PHE A 68 -9.70 -15.46 1.91
C PHE A 68 -8.61 -16.52 1.74
N ARG A 69 -8.65 -17.56 2.57
CA ARG A 69 -7.67 -18.64 2.49
C ARG A 69 -7.76 -19.39 1.16
N ASP A 70 -8.95 -19.88 0.84
CA ASP A 70 -9.16 -20.87 -0.23
C ASP A 70 -9.20 -20.24 -1.64
N LEU A 71 -9.62 -18.98 -1.77
CA LEU A 71 -9.77 -18.30 -3.07
C LEU A 71 -8.67 -17.29 -3.37
N LEU A 72 -8.03 -16.73 -2.34
CA LEU A 72 -7.01 -15.68 -2.49
C LEU A 72 -5.64 -16.14 -2.00
N GLN A 73 -5.47 -16.44 -0.72
CA GLN A 73 -4.18 -16.65 -0.09
C GLN A 73 -3.43 -17.88 -0.63
N GLU A 74 -4.04 -19.07 -0.56
CA GLU A 74 -3.42 -20.31 -1.04
C GLU A 74 -3.24 -20.30 -2.57
N PRO A 75 -4.24 -19.91 -3.38
CA PRO A 75 -4.05 -19.82 -4.83
C PRO A 75 -2.99 -18.80 -5.25
N LEU A 76 -2.89 -17.66 -4.55
CA LEU A 76 -1.86 -16.66 -4.83
C LEU A 76 -0.47 -17.19 -4.48
N LEU A 77 -0.30 -17.81 -3.30
CA LEU A 77 0.96 -18.43 -2.91
C LEU A 77 1.40 -19.49 -3.92
N LYS A 78 0.47 -20.36 -4.34
CA LYS A 78 0.70 -21.37 -5.37
C LYS A 78 1.09 -20.76 -6.71
N ALA A 79 0.39 -19.72 -7.16
CA ALA A 79 0.70 -19.06 -8.42
C ALA A 79 2.07 -18.36 -8.39
N LEU A 80 2.45 -17.75 -7.25
CA LEU A 80 3.77 -17.13 -7.08
C LEU A 80 4.90 -18.16 -7.15
N THR A 81 4.72 -19.36 -6.57
CA THR A 81 5.75 -20.41 -6.59
C THR A 81 5.83 -21.12 -7.93
N GLU A 82 4.70 -21.56 -8.49
CA GLU A 82 4.67 -22.30 -9.78
C GLU A 82 5.19 -21.47 -10.95
N ARG A 83 5.05 -20.15 -10.88
CA ARG A 83 5.55 -19.22 -11.91
C ARG A 83 7.00 -18.80 -11.70
N GLY A 84 7.68 -19.35 -10.69
CA GLY A 84 9.07 -19.02 -10.35
C GLY A 84 9.25 -17.59 -9.84
N LEU A 85 8.17 -16.94 -9.41
CA LEU A 85 8.23 -15.59 -8.83
C LEU A 85 8.76 -15.67 -7.40
N TRP A 86 8.35 -16.67 -6.63
CA TRP A 86 8.89 -16.91 -5.29
C TRP A 86 9.54 -18.27 -5.18
N LYS A 87 10.70 -18.30 -4.54
CA LYS A 87 11.27 -19.53 -4.00
C LYS A 87 11.00 -19.57 -2.50
N LEU A 88 10.35 -20.64 -2.05
CA LEU A 88 10.13 -20.86 -0.63
C LEU A 88 11.26 -21.70 -0.04
N ARG A 89 11.49 -21.56 1.26
CA ARG A 89 12.24 -22.58 2.01
C ARG A 89 11.49 -23.91 1.99
N ASP A 90 12.23 -25.02 2.05
CA ASP A 90 11.68 -26.37 2.04
C ASP A 90 10.70 -26.63 3.21
N ASP A 91 10.92 -25.96 4.35
CA ASP A 91 10.09 -26.07 5.56
C ASP A 91 8.98 -25.01 5.65
N ALA A 92 8.80 -24.14 4.64
CA ALA A 92 7.98 -22.94 4.73
C ALA A 92 6.52 -23.22 5.10
N THR A 93 5.93 -24.30 4.58
CA THR A 93 4.52 -24.66 4.79
C THR A 93 4.30 -25.64 5.95
N SER A 94 5.35 -26.37 6.37
CA SER A 94 5.27 -27.38 7.43
C SER A 94 5.74 -26.87 8.79
N ARG A 95 6.58 -25.84 8.81
CA ARG A 95 7.12 -25.27 10.04
C ARG A 95 6.09 -24.41 10.75
N ALA A 96 5.88 -24.70 12.03
CA ALA A 96 5.08 -23.86 12.90
C ALA A 96 5.59 -22.42 12.91
N PHE A 97 4.67 -21.46 12.81
CA PHE A 97 5.01 -20.05 12.81
C PHE A 97 5.67 -19.63 14.13
N ASN A 98 6.75 -18.86 14.00
CA ASN A 98 7.39 -18.17 15.10
C ASN A 98 7.94 -16.85 14.55
N LEU A 99 7.76 -15.77 15.31
CA LEU A 99 8.23 -14.44 14.95
C LEU A 99 9.76 -14.36 14.80
N THR A 100 10.54 -15.33 15.28
CA THR A 100 12.00 -15.38 15.07
C THR A 100 12.41 -16.28 13.90
N ASN A 101 11.48 -17.03 13.30
CA ASN A 101 11.78 -17.85 12.12
C ASN A 101 12.30 -16.95 10.99
N PRO A 102 13.21 -17.42 10.12
CA PRO A 102 13.50 -16.69 8.89
C PRO A 102 12.20 -16.49 8.07
N PRO A 103 12.15 -15.52 7.15
CA PRO A 103 11.04 -15.39 6.19
C PRO A 103 10.89 -16.64 5.32
N ALA A 104 9.66 -17.00 4.96
CA ALA A 104 9.37 -18.20 4.18
C ALA A 104 9.92 -18.11 2.75
N VAL A 105 9.97 -16.89 2.19
CA VAL A 105 10.51 -16.61 0.86
C VAL A 105 12.03 -16.41 0.95
N THR A 106 12.80 -17.14 0.13
CA THR A 106 14.26 -17.04 0.05
C THR A 106 14.73 -16.20 -1.13
N GLU A 107 14.00 -16.26 -2.24
CA GLU A 107 14.31 -15.53 -3.48
C GLU A 107 13.00 -15.01 -4.08
N SER A 108 13.02 -13.76 -4.57
CA SER A 108 11.89 -13.12 -5.25
C SER A 108 12.37 -11.94 -6.08
N PRO A 109 11.96 -11.80 -7.36
CA PRO A 109 12.06 -10.53 -8.08
C PRO A 109 10.91 -9.57 -7.71
N ILE A 110 9.82 -10.11 -7.12
CA ILE A 110 8.64 -9.35 -6.73
C ILE A 110 8.89 -8.62 -5.42
N ARG A 111 8.57 -7.33 -5.43
CA ARG A 111 8.57 -6.44 -4.27
C ARG A 111 7.18 -5.92 -3.94
N TYR A 112 6.36 -5.67 -4.96
CA TYR A 112 5.03 -5.10 -4.83
C TYR A 112 3.96 -6.09 -5.29
N ALA A 113 2.82 -6.11 -4.60
CA ALA A 113 1.58 -6.69 -5.08
C ALA A 113 0.54 -5.59 -5.29
N VAL A 114 0.07 -5.44 -6.52
CA VAL A 114 -0.93 -4.47 -6.94
C VAL A 114 -2.28 -5.18 -7.03
N LEU A 115 -3.17 -4.89 -6.07
CA LEU A 115 -4.53 -5.41 -6.06
C LEU A 115 -5.42 -4.48 -6.88
N CYS A 116 -6.08 -5.02 -7.90
CA CYS A 116 -6.96 -4.24 -8.76
C CYS A 116 -8.40 -4.19 -8.22
N LEU A 117 -9.15 -3.20 -8.71
CA LEU A 117 -10.59 -3.03 -8.52
C LEU A 117 -11.34 -4.37 -8.51
N GLY A 118 -12.15 -4.61 -7.48
CA GLY A 118 -12.92 -5.85 -7.32
C GLY A 118 -12.22 -6.97 -6.53
N VAL A 119 -10.96 -6.80 -6.12
CA VAL A 119 -10.36 -7.63 -5.06
C VAL A 119 -10.92 -7.17 -3.71
N PRO A 120 -11.50 -8.07 -2.87
CA PRO A 120 -12.09 -7.68 -1.59
C PRO A 120 -11.15 -6.87 -0.70
N LEU A 121 -11.73 -5.99 0.11
CA LEU A 121 -11.05 -5.07 1.02
C LEU A 121 -10.92 -5.66 2.43
N LYS A 122 -11.97 -6.33 2.89
CA LYS A 122 -12.14 -6.73 4.30
C LYS A 122 -12.38 -8.22 4.43
N ILE A 123 -11.75 -8.81 5.43
CA ILE A 123 -11.99 -10.18 5.87
C ILE A 123 -12.93 -10.12 7.07
N LEU A 124 -14.07 -10.78 6.95
CA LEU A 124 -15.08 -10.83 8.00
C LEU A 124 -14.59 -11.65 9.19
N ARG A 125 -15.10 -11.27 10.36
CA ARG A 125 -14.91 -12.02 11.59
C ARG A 125 -15.47 -13.43 11.44
N ASP A 126 -14.75 -14.41 11.97
CA ASP A 126 -15.17 -15.80 12.04
C ASP A 126 -15.30 -16.22 13.50
N ASP A 127 -16.54 -16.29 14.01
CA ASP A 127 -16.80 -16.63 15.41
C ASP A 127 -16.53 -18.11 15.72
N ALA A 128 -16.42 -18.98 14.71
CA ALA A 128 -16.07 -20.39 14.90
C ALA A 128 -14.56 -20.61 15.02
N LEU A 129 -13.75 -19.62 14.64
CA LEU A 129 -12.30 -19.71 14.64
C LEU A 129 -11.75 -19.46 16.05
N THR A 130 -11.12 -20.48 16.62
CA THR A 130 -10.43 -20.39 17.92
C THR A 130 -8.94 -20.65 17.72
N GLU A 131 -8.11 -19.65 18.01
CA GLU A 131 -6.66 -19.76 17.99
C GLU A 131 -6.14 -20.34 19.34
N PRO A 132 -5.10 -21.18 19.31
CA PRO A 132 -4.45 -21.63 20.54
C PRO A 132 -3.94 -20.46 21.39
N GLY A 133 -4.29 -20.44 22.68
CA GLY A 133 -3.86 -19.37 23.59
C GLY A 133 -4.77 -18.14 23.60
N ALA A 134 -5.86 -18.14 22.82
CA ALA A 134 -6.86 -17.07 22.83
C ALA A 134 -7.44 -16.82 24.23
N GLU A 135 -7.56 -17.87 25.05
CA GLU A 135 -8.08 -17.80 26.42
C GLU A 135 -7.24 -16.91 27.35
N LYS A 136 -5.95 -16.72 27.04
CA LYS A 136 -5.00 -15.91 27.81
C LYS A 136 -4.99 -14.44 27.41
N LEU A 137 -5.62 -14.10 26.28
CA LEU A 137 -5.67 -12.74 25.77
C LEU A 137 -6.90 -12.00 26.29
N GLN A 138 -6.83 -10.67 26.39
CA GLN A 138 -8.03 -9.86 26.65
C GLN A 138 -9.01 -9.97 25.47
N PRO A 139 -10.34 -9.95 25.69
CA PRO A 139 -11.33 -10.10 24.62
C PRO A 139 -11.12 -9.18 23.40
N GLU A 140 -10.65 -7.95 23.65
CA GLU A 140 -10.36 -6.93 22.63
C GLU A 140 -9.25 -7.35 21.67
N LEU A 141 -8.34 -8.24 22.10
CA LEU A 141 -7.23 -8.77 21.32
C LEU A 141 -7.56 -10.10 20.64
N ARG A 142 -8.77 -10.66 20.84
CA ARG A 142 -9.21 -11.93 20.23
C ARG A 142 -9.92 -11.73 18.88
N ARG A 143 -9.78 -10.55 18.28
CA ARG A 143 -10.39 -10.19 16.99
C ARG A 143 -9.62 -10.87 15.85
N ASN A 144 -10.35 -11.39 14.87
CA ASN A 144 -9.78 -12.11 13.72
C ASN A 144 -10.33 -11.58 12.38
N GLU A 145 -11.06 -10.48 12.37
CA GLU A 145 -11.31 -9.67 11.19
C GLU A 145 -10.05 -8.89 10.81
N ALA A 146 -9.82 -8.67 9.52
CA ALA A 146 -8.62 -7.99 9.04
C ALA A 146 -8.87 -7.28 7.71
N ALA A 147 -7.97 -6.37 7.32
CA ALA A 147 -7.88 -5.92 5.95
C ALA A 147 -7.17 -6.99 5.11
N VAL A 148 -7.65 -7.23 3.88
CA VAL A 148 -7.03 -8.18 2.94
C VAL A 148 -5.55 -7.83 2.70
N ASP A 149 -5.24 -6.55 2.57
CA ASP A 149 -3.88 -6.03 2.34
C ASP A 149 -2.94 -6.38 3.49
N SER A 150 -3.39 -6.22 4.73
CA SER A 150 -2.57 -6.50 5.91
C SER A 150 -2.21 -7.98 6.00
N GLU A 151 -3.16 -8.86 5.67
CA GLU A 151 -2.93 -10.31 5.65
C GLU A 151 -2.01 -10.73 4.51
N LEU A 152 -2.17 -10.14 3.31
CA LEU A 152 -1.28 -10.39 2.19
C LEU A 152 0.13 -9.82 2.43
N ALA A 153 0.28 -8.72 3.17
CA ALA A 153 1.58 -8.15 3.52
C ALA A 153 2.43 -9.14 4.33
N LEU A 154 1.78 -10.00 5.13
CA LEU A 154 2.40 -11.04 5.96
C LEU A 154 2.56 -12.38 5.23
N LEU A 155 2.08 -12.51 3.99
CA LEU A 155 2.19 -13.75 3.21
C LEU A 155 3.63 -14.30 3.15
N PRO A 156 4.70 -13.48 2.95
CA PRO A 156 6.07 -13.98 2.93
C PRO A 156 6.59 -14.43 4.30
N LEU A 157 6.00 -13.96 5.39
CA LEU A 157 6.44 -14.26 6.75
C LEU A 157 6.02 -15.66 7.18
N ALA A 158 4.77 -16.01 6.88
CA ALA A 158 4.14 -17.20 7.42
C ALA A 158 3.77 -18.26 6.37
N ALA A 159 3.95 -17.95 5.08
CA ALA A 159 3.34 -18.70 3.98
C ALA A 159 1.85 -19.01 4.24
N GLY A 160 1.18 -18.09 4.95
CA GLY A 160 -0.23 -18.17 5.34
C GLY A 160 -0.58 -18.73 6.72
N HIS A 161 0.39 -19.01 7.60
CA HIS A 161 0.15 -19.65 8.90
C HIS A 161 0.45 -18.77 10.14
N HIS A 162 0.28 -17.45 10.06
CA HIS A 162 0.48 -16.58 11.23
C HIS A 162 -0.74 -16.58 12.15
N PRO A 163 -0.57 -16.30 13.46
CA PRO A 163 -1.69 -16.11 14.37
C PRO A 163 -2.64 -15.03 13.85
N LEU A 164 -3.94 -15.34 13.81
CA LEU A 164 -4.96 -14.43 13.30
C LEU A 164 -5.51 -13.46 14.36
N ILE A 165 -5.08 -13.60 15.61
CA ILE A 165 -5.47 -12.76 16.73
C ILE A 165 -4.27 -12.07 17.37
N SER A 166 -4.54 -11.02 18.15
CA SER A 166 -3.54 -10.17 18.81
C SER A 166 -2.67 -9.38 17.82
N ALA A 167 -1.64 -8.72 18.35
CA ALA A 167 -0.69 -7.94 17.58
C ALA A 167 0.54 -8.77 17.22
N LEU A 168 1.00 -8.62 15.97
CA LEU A 168 2.29 -9.12 15.51
C LEU A 168 3.29 -7.95 15.42
N PRO A 169 4.46 -8.04 16.09
CA PRO A 169 5.49 -7.02 15.94
C PRO A 169 5.99 -6.94 14.50
N ASN A 170 6.06 -5.73 13.96
CA ASN A 170 6.57 -5.50 12.62
C ASN A 170 8.11 -5.61 12.60
N ARG A 171 8.64 -6.66 11.98
CA ARG A 171 10.09 -6.87 11.82
C ARG A 171 10.82 -5.74 11.07
N ASN A 172 10.09 -5.02 10.23
CA ASN A 172 10.61 -3.94 9.41
C ASN A 172 10.33 -2.56 10.04
N TYR A 173 9.90 -2.52 11.30
CA TYR A 173 9.74 -1.25 12.02
C TYR A 173 11.07 -0.49 12.06
N ALA A 174 11.01 0.82 11.80
CA ALA A 174 12.17 1.71 11.71
C ALA A 174 13.23 1.33 10.64
N ALA A 175 12.89 0.47 9.68
CA ALA A 175 13.77 0.20 8.55
C ALA A 175 14.00 1.49 7.73
N THR A 176 15.25 1.92 7.65
CA THR A 176 15.67 3.11 6.86
C THR A 176 16.18 2.74 5.47
N ASN A 177 16.49 1.46 5.24
CA ASN A 177 16.90 0.94 3.94
C ASN A 177 15.66 0.43 3.18
N PRO A 178 15.23 1.06 2.07
CA PRO A 178 14.09 0.60 1.29
C PRO A 178 14.24 -0.84 0.78
N ALA A 179 15.47 -1.32 0.53
CA ALA A 179 15.73 -2.69 0.10
C ALA A 179 15.41 -3.73 1.19
N ALA A 180 15.32 -3.31 2.46
CA ALA A 180 14.84 -4.17 3.53
C ALA A 180 13.34 -4.51 3.38
N LEU A 181 12.56 -3.64 2.74
CA LEU A 181 11.13 -3.86 2.48
C LEU A 181 10.95 -4.77 1.26
N HIS A 182 11.09 -6.08 1.50
CA HIS A 182 11.11 -7.12 0.47
C HIS A 182 10.55 -8.45 1.00
N PRO A 183 9.94 -9.31 0.16
CA PRO A 183 9.42 -10.60 0.60
C PRO A 183 10.43 -11.51 1.28
N THR A 184 11.70 -11.46 0.85
CA THR A 184 12.81 -12.20 1.49
C THR A 184 13.11 -11.75 2.92
N ASN A 185 12.56 -10.60 3.32
CA ASN A 185 12.63 -10.04 4.68
C ASN A 185 11.26 -10.10 5.39
N GLY A 186 10.32 -10.88 4.85
CA GLY A 186 9.03 -11.17 5.49
C GLY A 186 7.95 -10.11 5.25
N LEU A 187 8.10 -9.24 4.24
CA LEU A 187 7.12 -8.20 3.91
C LEU A 187 6.85 -8.14 2.42
N LEU A 188 5.60 -8.29 2.02
CA LEU A 188 5.13 -7.94 0.68
C LEU A 188 4.56 -6.51 0.74
N LEU A 189 5.02 -5.62 -0.15
CA LEU A 189 4.45 -4.27 -0.21
C LEU A 189 3.16 -4.30 -1.03
N LEU A 190 2.06 -3.84 -0.44
CA LEU A 190 0.75 -3.86 -1.08
C LEU A 190 0.41 -2.47 -1.59
N ALA A 191 -0.16 -2.42 -2.80
CA ALA A 191 -0.80 -1.24 -3.35
C ALA A 191 -2.17 -1.63 -3.92
N ARG A 192 -3.14 -0.72 -3.83
CA ARG A 192 -4.45 -0.91 -4.48
C ARG A 192 -4.63 0.05 -5.62
N LEU A 193 -5.05 -0.48 -6.75
CA LEU A 193 -5.52 0.28 -7.90
C LEU A 193 -7.04 0.12 -7.99
N ASP A 194 -7.75 1.03 -7.33
CA ASP A 194 -9.20 0.98 -7.18
C ASP A 194 -9.82 2.38 -7.27
N GLY A 195 -11.13 2.43 -7.50
CA GLY A 195 -11.91 3.66 -7.58
C GLY A 195 -13.40 3.35 -7.78
N PRO A 196 -14.28 4.34 -7.60
CA PRO A 196 -15.72 4.11 -7.70
C PRO A 196 -16.19 3.69 -9.10
N THR A 197 -15.34 3.87 -10.12
CA THR A 197 -15.58 3.36 -11.48
C THR A 197 -14.27 2.90 -12.12
N VAL A 198 -14.38 2.01 -13.11
CA VAL A 198 -13.26 1.56 -13.96
C VAL A 198 -12.55 2.74 -14.62
N ALA A 199 -13.29 3.73 -15.11
CA ALA A 199 -12.73 4.92 -15.74
C ALA A 199 -11.85 5.72 -14.77
N ILE A 200 -12.24 5.81 -13.50
CA ILE A 200 -11.41 6.46 -12.47
C ILE A 200 -10.16 5.63 -12.17
N ALA A 201 -10.29 4.30 -12.04
CA ALA A 201 -9.13 3.42 -11.81
C ALA A 201 -8.11 3.49 -12.97
N HIS A 202 -8.55 3.48 -14.23
CA HIS A 202 -7.69 3.73 -15.38
C HIS A 202 -7.04 5.12 -15.31
N GLY A 203 -7.83 6.14 -15.00
CA GLY A 203 -7.35 7.51 -14.85
C GLY A 203 -6.28 7.67 -13.76
N LEU A 204 -6.31 6.86 -12.69
CA LEU A 204 -5.24 6.86 -11.67
C LEU A 204 -3.90 6.39 -12.26
N VAL A 205 -3.92 5.36 -13.11
CA VAL A 205 -2.70 4.91 -13.83
C VAL A 205 -2.23 6.00 -14.78
N ASP A 206 -3.12 6.55 -15.60
CA ASP A 206 -2.77 7.53 -16.62
C ASP A 206 -2.16 8.79 -16.01
N LYS A 207 -2.76 9.27 -14.92
CA LYS A 207 -2.27 10.44 -14.17
C LYS A 207 -0.92 10.19 -13.53
N ALA A 208 -0.67 8.99 -12.98
CA ALA A 208 0.63 8.63 -12.44
C ALA A 208 1.69 8.59 -13.55
N MET A 209 1.38 7.96 -14.69
CA MET A 209 2.26 7.90 -15.85
C MET A 209 2.53 9.30 -16.44
N GLN A 210 1.53 10.18 -16.42
CA GLN A 210 1.69 11.57 -16.83
C GLN A 210 2.67 12.30 -15.91
N ALA A 211 2.48 12.25 -14.59
CA ALA A 211 3.35 12.92 -13.62
C ALA A 211 4.79 12.41 -13.65
N GLU A 212 5.00 11.11 -13.92
CA GLU A 212 6.34 10.55 -14.07
C GLU A 212 7.07 11.07 -15.32
N ARG A 213 6.33 11.33 -16.41
CA ARG A 213 6.91 11.88 -17.65
C ARG A 213 7.12 13.39 -17.60
N GLU A 214 6.15 14.10 -17.04
CA GLU A 214 6.08 15.57 -17.09
C GLU A 214 6.63 16.24 -15.81
N GLY A 215 6.83 15.45 -14.76
CA GLY A 215 7.12 15.95 -13.42
C GLY A 215 5.83 16.22 -12.62
N LEU A 216 5.92 16.05 -11.30
CA LEU A 216 4.85 16.44 -10.40
C LEU A 216 4.89 17.96 -10.17
N TRP A 217 3.79 18.64 -10.48
CA TRP A 217 3.64 20.08 -10.29
C TRP A 217 2.30 20.41 -9.63
N GLY A 218 2.25 21.55 -8.94
CA GLY A 218 1.07 22.02 -8.21
C GLY A 218 1.46 22.58 -6.84
N ARG A 219 0.48 22.60 -5.94
CA ARG A 219 0.59 23.15 -4.58
C ARG A 219 0.64 22.04 -3.54
N ALA A 220 1.31 22.31 -2.42
CA ALA A 220 1.39 21.40 -1.29
C ALA A 220 0.59 21.95 -0.10
N TYR A 221 -0.22 21.10 0.52
CA TYR A 221 -1.10 21.46 1.63
C TYR A 221 -0.83 20.53 2.81
N PHE A 222 -0.56 21.10 3.99
CA PHE A 222 -0.31 20.36 5.21
C PHE A 222 -1.29 20.81 6.29
N ASP A 223 -2.10 19.89 6.81
CA ASP A 223 -3.12 20.10 7.85
C ASP A 223 -2.63 19.49 9.18
N ALA A 224 -1.84 20.28 9.92
CA ALA A 224 -1.37 19.95 11.26
C ALA A 224 -2.38 20.41 12.33
N ARG A 225 -2.13 20.10 13.61
CA ARG A 225 -3.09 20.36 14.70
C ARG A 225 -2.61 21.41 15.71
N GLY A 226 -1.48 22.07 15.46
CA GLY A 226 -0.85 22.98 16.41
C GLY A 226 -0.24 22.29 17.64
N LEU A 227 -0.10 20.97 17.65
CA LEU A 227 0.43 20.21 18.79
C LEU A 227 1.93 20.47 18.95
N ARG A 228 2.33 20.79 20.18
CA ARG A 228 3.74 20.98 20.59
C ARG A 228 4.20 19.91 21.58
N ASP A 229 3.28 19.42 22.41
CA ASP A 229 3.57 18.46 23.47
C ASP A 229 2.65 17.23 23.40
N GLY A 230 3.00 16.19 24.15
CA GLY A 230 2.24 14.95 24.27
C GLY A 230 2.59 13.90 23.20
N PRO A 231 2.02 12.69 23.28
CA PRO A 231 2.41 11.55 22.46
C PRO A 231 2.16 11.73 20.95
N TYR A 232 1.35 12.73 20.57
CA TYR A 232 0.98 13.01 19.18
C TYR A 232 1.72 14.21 18.57
N SER A 233 2.50 14.96 19.35
CA SER A 233 3.23 16.14 18.82
C SER A 233 4.25 15.76 17.75
N ILE A 234 4.77 14.52 17.80
CA ILE A 234 5.68 13.99 16.77
C ILE A 234 5.02 13.91 15.39
N GLY A 235 3.70 13.68 15.32
CA GLY A 235 2.96 13.69 14.05
C GLY A 235 2.90 15.09 13.43
N ASP A 236 2.61 16.09 14.26
CA ASP A 236 2.65 17.50 13.85
C ASP A 236 4.07 17.90 13.43
N GLU A 237 5.10 17.43 14.14
CA GLU A 237 6.48 17.65 13.75
C GLU A 237 6.79 17.05 12.36
N TRP A 238 6.30 15.85 12.05
CA TRP A 238 6.44 15.27 10.71
C TRP A 238 5.77 16.12 9.63
N LEU A 239 4.54 16.61 9.88
CA LEU A 239 3.82 17.48 8.94
C LEU A 239 4.54 18.81 8.72
N ARG A 240 5.02 19.46 9.79
CA ARG A 240 5.80 20.71 9.70
C ARG A 240 7.11 20.50 8.93
N ARG A 241 7.85 19.43 9.21
CA ARG A 241 9.09 19.09 8.50
C ARG A 241 8.83 18.76 7.03
N ALA A 242 7.73 18.10 6.71
CA ALA A 242 7.33 17.83 5.33
C ALA A 242 6.95 19.14 4.60
N ALA A 243 6.24 20.05 5.26
CA ALA A 243 5.93 21.38 4.72
C ALA A 243 7.20 22.20 4.44
N GLU A 244 8.15 22.24 5.39
CA GLU A 244 9.44 22.91 5.19
C GLU A 244 10.22 22.29 4.03
N THR A 245 10.24 20.96 3.96
CA THR A 245 10.96 20.22 2.93
C THR A 245 10.38 20.48 1.54
N THR A 246 9.06 20.46 1.39
CA THR A 246 8.40 20.77 0.11
C THR A 246 8.66 22.20 -0.36
N ARG A 247 8.68 23.18 0.55
CA ARG A 247 9.10 24.56 0.24
C ARG A 247 10.53 24.62 -0.29
N ARG A 248 11.46 23.90 0.36
CA ARG A 248 12.87 23.83 -0.09
C ARG A 248 13.02 23.20 -1.48
N TYR A 249 12.11 22.29 -1.85
CA TYR A 249 12.05 21.71 -3.20
C TYR A 249 11.26 22.54 -4.21
N GLY A 250 10.80 23.74 -3.84
CA GLY A 250 10.23 24.72 -4.78
C GLY A 250 8.72 24.62 -5.00
N LEU A 251 8.00 23.81 -4.22
CA LEU A 251 6.54 23.80 -4.26
C LEU A 251 5.97 24.97 -3.45
N GLU A 252 4.90 25.57 -3.96
CA GLU A 252 4.10 26.50 -3.18
C GLU A 252 3.37 25.72 -2.07
N THR A 253 3.75 25.97 -0.82
CA THR A 253 3.29 25.15 0.33
C THR A 253 2.53 25.97 1.36
N THR A 254 1.29 25.57 1.61
CA THR A 254 0.46 26.04 2.73
C THR A 254 0.52 25.02 3.87
N LEU A 255 0.82 25.52 5.07
CA LEU A 255 0.72 24.76 6.32
C LEU A 255 -0.37 25.42 7.16
N ASP A 256 -1.41 24.66 7.48
CA ASP A 256 -2.34 24.97 8.57
C ASP A 256 -1.82 24.30 9.84
N ASP A 257 -1.57 25.09 10.88
CA ASP A 257 -1.01 24.63 12.17
C ASP A 257 -1.98 24.95 13.31
N GLU A 258 -3.28 24.87 13.01
CA GLU A 258 -4.38 25.11 13.93
C GLU A 258 -5.09 23.81 14.33
N PRO A 259 -5.76 23.72 15.50
CA PRO A 259 -6.45 22.51 15.92
C PRO A 259 -7.61 22.07 15.00
N ALA A 260 -8.19 23.00 14.25
CA ALA A 260 -9.28 22.76 13.32
C ALA A 260 -8.71 22.38 11.95
N THR A 261 -9.41 21.51 11.22
CA THR A 261 -9.05 21.20 9.82
C THR A 261 -9.28 22.42 8.93
N PHE A 262 -8.67 22.41 7.74
CA PHE A 262 -8.97 23.39 6.71
C PHE A 262 -10.49 23.55 6.55
N SER A 263 -10.99 24.79 6.47
CA SER A 263 -12.43 25.00 6.27
C SER A 263 -12.92 24.39 4.95
N ALA A 264 -14.20 24.00 4.87
CA ALA A 264 -14.78 23.48 3.62
C ALA A 264 -14.74 24.48 2.45
N GLY A 265 -14.71 25.78 2.75
CA GLY A 265 -14.57 26.85 1.76
C GLY A 265 -13.12 27.16 1.38
N PHE A 266 -12.12 26.51 2.01
CA PHE A 266 -10.73 26.77 1.71
C PHE A 266 -10.39 26.33 0.28
N PRO A 267 -9.78 27.21 -0.54
CA PRO A 267 -9.50 26.92 -1.94
C PRO A 267 -8.26 26.02 -2.07
N LEU A 268 -8.47 24.73 -1.86
CA LEU A 268 -7.48 23.69 -2.17
C LEU A 268 -7.49 23.48 -3.69
N SER A 269 -6.69 24.29 -4.40
CA SER A 269 -6.53 24.30 -5.85
C SER A 269 -5.22 23.64 -6.24
N GLN A 270 -5.20 23.01 -7.41
CA GLN A 270 -4.02 22.40 -8.00
C GLN A 270 -3.19 21.56 -7.01
N ALA A 271 -3.85 20.75 -6.16
CA ALA A 271 -3.17 20.03 -5.11
C ALA A 271 -2.30 18.91 -5.69
N ALA A 272 -0.98 19.05 -5.54
CA ALA A 272 0.01 18.03 -5.86
C ALA A 272 0.33 17.18 -4.64
N LEU A 273 0.41 17.80 -3.46
CA LEU A 273 0.65 17.11 -2.20
C LEU A 273 -0.38 17.55 -1.17
N TYR A 274 -0.95 16.59 -0.47
CA TYR A 274 -1.75 16.83 0.72
C TYR A 274 -1.29 15.90 1.84
N ALA A 275 -1.07 16.41 3.04
CA ALA A 275 -0.90 15.57 4.21
C ALA A 275 -1.59 16.18 5.43
N GLY A 276 -2.34 15.37 6.19
CA GLY A 276 -3.02 15.85 7.37
C GLY A 276 -3.33 14.76 8.38
N TRP A 277 -4.00 15.12 9.47
CA TRP A 277 -4.53 14.14 10.40
C TRP A 277 -5.83 13.54 9.89
N TYR A 278 -6.04 12.25 10.16
CA TYR A 278 -7.29 11.58 9.88
C TYR A 278 -8.44 12.23 10.67
N ASP A 279 -9.57 12.42 10.02
CA ASP A 279 -10.82 12.84 10.65
C ASP A 279 -11.86 11.72 10.51
N GLY A 280 -12.70 11.54 11.52
CA GLY A 280 -13.63 10.40 11.59
C GLY A 280 -14.66 10.36 10.45
N GLY A 281 -14.87 11.50 9.77
CA GLY A 281 -15.68 11.64 8.58
C GLY A 281 -15.03 12.55 7.54
N ILE A 282 -15.69 12.68 6.39
CA ILE A 282 -15.25 13.59 5.33
C ILE A 282 -15.36 15.02 5.85
N SER A 283 -14.25 15.75 5.87
CA SER A 283 -14.20 17.12 6.36
C SER A 283 -13.34 18.03 5.48
N GLY A 284 -13.36 19.32 5.83
CA GLY A 284 -12.62 20.36 5.14
C GLY A 284 -12.90 20.42 3.64
N PRO A 285 -11.90 20.76 2.80
CA PRO A 285 -12.07 20.91 1.36
C PRO A 285 -12.55 19.64 0.64
N PHE A 286 -12.45 18.47 1.28
CA PHE A 286 -12.88 17.18 0.71
C PHE A 286 -14.38 16.92 0.84
N ALA A 287 -15.12 17.74 1.61
CA ALA A 287 -16.58 17.71 1.62
C ALA A 287 -17.21 18.26 0.33
N ARG A 288 -16.41 18.89 -0.55
CA ARG A 288 -16.85 19.40 -1.84
C ARG A 288 -17.01 18.24 -2.83
N GLU A 289 -17.98 18.36 -3.73
CA GLU A 289 -18.21 17.37 -4.80
C GLU A 289 -16.97 17.16 -5.68
N LYS A 290 -16.21 18.23 -5.92
CA LYS A 290 -14.99 18.21 -6.73
C LYS A 290 -13.84 18.85 -5.98
N VAL A 291 -12.74 18.12 -5.94
CA VAL A 291 -11.45 18.59 -5.41
C VAL A 291 -10.42 18.46 -6.52
N GLU A 292 -9.69 19.54 -6.78
CA GLU A 292 -8.72 19.60 -7.86
C GLU A 292 -7.38 19.03 -7.39
N PHE A 293 -7.16 17.76 -7.73
CA PHE A 293 -5.87 17.11 -7.60
C PHE A 293 -5.14 17.09 -8.94
N MET A 294 -3.84 17.39 -8.90
CA MET A 294 -2.97 17.33 -10.07
C MET A 294 -2.68 15.87 -10.46
N PRO A 295 -2.34 15.60 -11.73
CA PRO A 295 -1.84 14.28 -12.12
C PRO A 295 -0.68 13.83 -11.23
N GLY A 296 -0.74 12.59 -10.72
CA GLY A 296 0.25 12.03 -9.80
C GLY A 296 0.23 12.60 -8.39
N ALA A 297 -0.80 13.38 -8.02
CA ALA A 297 -0.90 13.93 -6.68
C ALA A 297 -0.92 12.84 -5.60
N VAL A 298 -0.32 13.16 -4.45
CA VAL A 298 -0.24 12.27 -3.29
C VAL A 298 -0.97 12.90 -2.12
N ALA A 299 -1.93 12.15 -1.56
CA ALA A 299 -2.64 12.52 -0.34
C ALA A 299 -2.34 11.52 0.77
N TYR A 300 -2.03 12.00 1.97
CA TYR A 300 -1.72 11.18 3.13
C TYR A 300 -2.49 11.63 4.37
N HIS A 301 -3.02 10.67 5.13
CA HIS A 301 -3.64 10.95 6.42
C HIS A 301 -2.92 10.15 7.51
N GLN A 302 -2.41 10.83 8.53
CA GLN A 302 -1.88 10.19 9.72
C GLN A 302 -3.01 9.75 10.66
N PRO A 303 -2.96 8.55 11.26
CA PRO A 303 -3.96 8.11 12.22
C PRO A 303 -4.13 9.10 13.37
N ARG A 304 -5.39 9.52 13.59
CA ARG A 304 -5.81 10.28 14.76
C ARG A 304 -6.40 9.31 15.78
N GLN A 305 -6.05 9.45 17.05
CA GLN A 305 -6.78 8.72 18.08
C GLN A 305 -8.19 9.31 18.18
N ALA A 306 -9.22 8.46 18.15
CA ALA A 306 -10.56 8.88 18.52
C ALA A 306 -10.49 9.50 19.94
N PRO A 307 -11.24 10.59 20.22
CA PRO A 307 -11.32 11.11 21.57
C PRO A 307 -11.69 9.94 22.50
N GLN A 308 -10.89 9.71 23.54
CA GLN A 308 -11.34 8.82 24.62
C GLN A 308 -12.69 9.38 25.09
N PRO A 309 -13.74 8.56 25.20
CA PRO A 309 -14.95 9.01 25.86
C PRO A 309 -14.52 9.54 27.22
N ALA A 310 -14.91 10.78 27.53
CA ALA A 310 -14.66 11.35 28.84
C ALA A 310 -15.14 10.32 29.87
N ALA A 311 -14.25 9.91 30.77
CA ALA A 311 -14.65 9.10 31.91
C ALA A 311 -15.69 9.92 32.68
N GLY A 312 -16.96 9.54 32.52
CA GLY A 312 -18.08 10.05 33.30
C GLY A 312 -18.11 9.39 34.68
#